data_AF-A0AAU2JGN1-F1
#
_entry.id   AF-A0AAU2JGN1-F1
#
_cell.length_a   1.000
_cell.length_b   1.000
_cell.length_c   1.000
_cell.angle_alpha   90.00
_cell.angle_beta   90.00
_cell.angle_gamma   90.00
#
_symmetry.space_group_name_H-M   'P 1'
#
loop_
_entity.id
_entity.type
_entity.pdbx_description
1 polymer ?
#
loop_
_entity_poly.entity_id
_entity_poly.type
_entity_poly.pdbx_seq_one_letter_code
_entity_poly.pdbx_strand_id
1 'polypeptide(L)'
;MYAPGAVAATDTSPEPDETLTAILHRVLAQTAFLLYEDGNSQAAALLADVEDIEHLPSDLSEEGEDVALIVPLYLVARFTKEVLAAIRPLLVHVAARHDLLVDNVSAIPALPATGDDWRQSLQEKLINKTSPSQYPRPRAKEAAATLSRDGFTFESRQQILVYEALKRAQAQLPQNSTIAIFPLPRARVGGGSTWAPDFLVTASGRVGVIEVGEPRHHEHFAADASLDRLCRNSGIAHIERILVEGFSADEADALVRQFLTRLHEHR
;
A
#
# COMPACT_ATOMS: atom_id res chain seq x y z
N MET A 1 -49.20 -12.89 49.21
CA MET A 1 -48.18 -13.38 48.26
C MET A 1 -48.25 -12.49 47.02
N TYR A 2 -47.43 -11.45 46.95
CA TYR A 2 -47.20 -10.64 45.74
C TYR A 2 -45.83 -9.97 45.92
N ALA A 3 -44.87 -10.35 45.07
CA ALA A 3 -43.53 -9.78 45.01
C ALA A 3 -43.52 -8.64 43.97
N PRO A 4 -42.74 -7.57 44.16
CA PRO A 4 -42.57 -6.54 43.14
C PRO A 4 -41.54 -7.00 42.09
N GLY A 5 -41.90 -6.81 40.83
CA GLY A 5 -41.08 -7.14 39.67
C GLY A 5 -39.82 -6.27 39.57
N ALA A 6 -38.70 -6.93 39.29
CA ALA A 6 -37.46 -6.28 38.92
C ALA A 6 -37.58 -5.70 37.50
N VAL A 7 -37.34 -4.39 37.38
CA VAL A 7 -37.20 -3.70 36.10
C VAL A 7 -35.87 -4.13 35.50
N ALA A 8 -35.90 -4.76 34.33
CA ALA A 8 -34.72 -5.10 33.57
C ALA A 8 -34.05 -3.79 33.11
N ALA A 9 -32.82 -3.56 33.59
CA ALA A 9 -31.94 -2.56 33.03
C ALA A 9 -31.58 -3.00 31.61
N THR A 10 -32.02 -2.25 30.61
CA THR A 10 -31.49 -2.32 29.26
C THR A 10 -30.03 -1.91 29.30
N ASP A 11 -29.17 -2.91 29.16
CA ASP A 11 -27.74 -2.78 28.94
C ASP A 11 -27.52 -2.26 27.51
N THR A 12 -27.64 -0.94 27.33
CA THR A 12 -27.12 -0.27 26.14
C THR A 12 -25.61 -0.22 26.29
N SER A 13 -24.94 -1.26 25.79
CA SER A 13 -23.53 -1.19 25.44
C SER A 13 -23.31 0.01 24.51
N PRO A 14 -22.41 0.96 24.84
CA PRO A 14 -22.03 1.99 23.90
C PRO A 14 -21.30 1.32 22.72
N GLU A 15 -21.83 1.52 21.51
CA GLU A 15 -21.11 1.26 20.25
C GLU A 15 -19.70 1.88 20.36
N PRO A 16 -18.64 1.20 19.89
CA PRO A 16 -17.29 1.73 19.96
C PRO A 16 -17.23 3.04 19.16
N ASP A 17 -16.91 4.14 19.85
CA ASP A 17 -16.68 5.46 19.28
C ASP A 17 -15.65 5.32 18.13
N GLU A 18 -16.12 5.45 16.88
CA GLU A 18 -15.26 5.30 15.71
C GLU A 18 -14.20 6.40 15.77
N THR A 19 -12.93 6.02 15.80
CA THR A 19 -11.85 7.01 15.94
C THR A 19 -11.87 7.97 14.77
N LEU A 20 -11.65 9.27 15.01
CA LEU A 20 -11.59 10.31 13.95
C LEU A 20 -10.69 9.89 12.78
N THR A 21 -9.59 9.19 13.05
CA THR A 21 -8.69 8.62 12.03
C THR A 21 -9.39 7.63 11.09
N ALA A 22 -10.25 6.75 11.62
CA ALA A 22 -11.02 5.81 10.81
C ALA A 22 -12.06 6.52 9.94
N ILE A 23 -12.71 7.56 10.48
CA ILE A 23 -13.65 8.41 9.73
C ILE A 23 -12.93 9.11 8.57
N LEU A 24 -11.80 9.75 8.83
CA LEU A 24 -10.99 10.45 7.82
C LEU A 24 -10.49 9.49 6.73
N HIS A 25 -10.05 8.29 7.11
CA HIS A 25 -9.66 7.27 6.14
C HIS A 25 -10.83 6.84 5.24
N ARG A 26 -12.04 6.68 5.82
CA ARG A 26 -13.25 6.35 5.07
C ARG A 26 -13.66 7.49 4.12
N VAL A 27 -13.57 8.74 4.56
CA VAL A 27 -13.82 9.93 3.73
C VAL A 27 -12.88 9.95 2.52
N LEU A 28 -11.58 9.71 2.74
CA LEU A 28 -10.59 9.64 1.68
C LEU A 28 -10.94 8.56 0.64
N ALA A 29 -11.23 7.35 1.12
CA ALA A 29 -11.55 6.21 0.26
C ALA A 29 -12.81 6.48 -0.59
N GLN A 30 -13.90 6.93 0.04
CA GLN A 30 -15.15 7.23 -0.67
C GLN A 30 -14.99 8.35 -1.70
N THR A 31 -14.20 9.39 -1.38
CA THR A 31 -13.88 10.46 -2.31
C THR A 31 -13.11 9.96 -3.53
N ALA A 32 -12.11 9.09 -3.32
CA ALA A 32 -11.33 8.50 -4.41
C ALA A 32 -12.19 7.64 -5.35
N PHE A 33 -13.11 6.82 -4.80
CA PHE A 33 -14.04 6.03 -5.60
C PHE A 33 -15.02 6.90 -6.39
N LEU A 34 -15.58 7.95 -5.79
CA LEU A 34 -16.47 8.87 -6.51
C LEU A 34 -15.77 9.61 -7.65
N LEU A 35 -14.52 10.05 -7.46
CA LEU A 35 -13.72 10.64 -8.53
C LEU A 35 -13.47 9.67 -9.68
N TYR A 36 -13.27 8.38 -9.37
CA TYR A 36 -13.11 7.36 -10.39
C TYR A 36 -14.41 7.12 -11.17
N GLU A 37 -15.54 7.04 -10.49
CA GLU A 37 -16.87 6.91 -11.10
C GLU A 37 -17.26 8.11 -11.97
N ASP A 38 -16.84 9.32 -11.58
CA ASP A 38 -17.00 10.57 -12.36
C ASP A 38 -16.03 10.68 -13.56
N GLY A 39 -15.19 9.66 -13.79
CA GLY A 39 -14.23 9.60 -14.89
C GLY A 39 -12.93 10.37 -14.65
N ASN A 40 -12.72 10.92 -13.45
CA ASN A 40 -11.50 11.62 -13.06
C ASN A 40 -10.46 10.66 -12.45
N SER A 41 -10.02 9.69 -13.25
CA SER A 41 -9.09 8.65 -12.81
C SER A 41 -7.73 9.19 -12.35
N GLN A 42 -7.32 10.39 -12.82
CA GLN A 42 -6.08 11.02 -12.40
C GLN A 42 -6.15 11.52 -10.95
N ALA A 43 -7.23 12.21 -10.58
CA ALA A 43 -7.41 12.70 -9.21
C ALA A 43 -7.65 11.53 -8.23
N ALA A 44 -8.39 10.51 -8.65
CA ALA A 44 -8.58 9.28 -7.88
C ALA A 44 -7.26 8.56 -7.59
N ALA A 45 -6.39 8.40 -8.61
CA ALA A 45 -5.09 7.78 -8.44
C ALA A 45 -4.17 8.58 -7.50
N LEU A 46 -4.22 9.91 -7.55
CA LEU A 46 -3.47 10.76 -6.63
C LEU A 46 -3.98 10.66 -5.19
N LEU A 47 -5.30 10.61 -4.98
CA LEU A 47 -5.87 10.38 -3.64
C LEU A 47 -5.47 9.03 -3.05
N ALA A 48 -5.34 7.99 -3.87
CA ALA A 48 -4.88 6.67 -3.41
C ALA A 48 -3.42 6.67 -2.90
N ASP A 49 -2.62 7.68 -3.26
CA ASP A 49 -1.25 7.87 -2.78
C ASP A 49 -1.16 8.86 -1.59
N VAL A 50 -2.29 9.34 -1.05
CA VAL A 50 -2.33 10.16 0.17
C VAL A 50 -2.14 9.25 1.38
N GLU A 51 -1.21 9.62 2.26
CA GLU A 51 -0.87 8.86 3.46
C GLU A 51 -1.86 9.09 4.61
N ASP A 52 -2.31 10.34 4.77
CA ASP A 52 -3.21 10.74 5.86
C ASP A 52 -3.98 12.02 5.52
N ILE A 53 -4.99 12.34 6.34
CA ILE A 53 -5.67 13.63 6.33
C ILE A 53 -5.47 14.30 7.69
N GLU A 54 -4.95 15.52 7.71
CA GLU A 54 -4.80 16.33 8.92
C GLU A 54 -5.67 17.58 8.86
N HIS A 55 -6.30 17.92 9.99
CA HIS A 55 -6.98 19.20 10.17
C HIS A 55 -5.93 20.27 10.47
N LEU A 56 -5.91 21.32 9.66
CA LEU A 56 -5.12 22.51 9.92
C LEU A 56 -6.00 23.49 10.69
N PRO A 57 -5.56 23.98 11.86
CA PRO A 57 -6.24 25.08 12.52
C PRO A 57 -6.22 26.28 11.56
N SER A 58 -7.40 26.71 11.12
CA SER A 58 -7.54 27.89 10.28
C SER A 58 -7.47 29.13 11.17
N ASP A 59 -6.49 30.01 10.90
CA ASP A 59 -6.39 31.31 11.57
C ASP A 59 -7.43 32.33 11.03
N LEU A 60 -8.26 31.96 10.03
CA LEU A 60 -9.04 32.92 9.24
C LEU A 60 -10.53 32.56 9.01
N SER A 61 -11.05 31.45 9.52
CA SER A 61 -12.48 31.08 9.35
C SER A 61 -13.13 30.74 10.68
N GLU A 62 -14.19 31.47 11.05
CA GLU A 62 -14.98 31.20 12.26
C GLU A 62 -15.94 29.99 12.10
N GLU A 63 -16.05 29.37 10.91
CA GLU A 63 -17.10 28.35 10.65
C GLU A 63 -16.66 27.09 9.88
N GLY A 64 -15.39 26.95 9.46
CA GLY A 64 -14.96 25.72 8.79
C GLY A 64 -13.45 25.46 8.82
N GLU A 65 -13.09 24.18 8.67
CA GLU A 65 -11.74 23.68 8.87
C GLU A 65 -11.00 23.50 7.55
N ASP A 66 -9.73 23.91 7.54
CA ASP A 66 -8.82 23.65 6.43
C ASP A 66 -8.26 22.24 6.58
N VAL A 67 -8.35 21.45 5.52
CA VAL A 67 -7.85 20.08 5.50
C VAL A 67 -6.60 19.96 4.64
N ALA A 68 -5.61 19.26 5.18
CA ALA A 68 -4.38 18.90 4.51
C ALA A 68 -4.36 17.41 4.14
N LEU A 69 -4.21 17.12 2.86
CA LEU A 69 -3.83 15.81 2.36
C LEU A 69 -2.32 15.63 2.58
N ILE A 70 -1.95 14.69 3.43
CA ILE A 70 -0.55 14.36 3.72
C ILE A 70 -0.04 13.44 2.63
N VAL A 71 0.91 13.91 1.83
CA VAL A 71 1.38 13.19 0.63
C VAL A 71 2.90 13.02 0.62
N PRO A 72 3.45 11.98 -0.03
CA PRO A 72 4.88 11.88 -0.26
C PRO A 72 5.44 13.16 -0.91
N LEU A 73 6.61 13.62 -0.45
CA LEU A 73 7.20 14.91 -0.89
C LEU A 73 7.28 15.05 -2.43
N TYR A 74 7.58 13.97 -3.14
CA TYR A 74 7.71 13.98 -4.60
C TYR A 74 6.35 14.06 -5.34
N LEU A 75 5.23 13.84 -4.65
CA LEU A 75 3.87 13.94 -5.20
C LEU A 75 3.22 15.30 -4.98
N VAL A 76 3.72 16.13 -4.05
CA VAL A 76 3.15 17.46 -3.75
C VAL A 76 2.93 18.28 -5.02
N ALA A 77 3.92 18.32 -5.92
CA ALA A 77 3.83 19.06 -7.17
C ALA A 77 2.76 18.54 -8.16
N ARG A 78 2.25 17.32 -7.97
CA ARG A 78 1.21 16.73 -8.82
C ARG A 78 -0.20 17.10 -8.36
N PHE A 79 -0.37 17.55 -7.11
CA PHE A 79 -1.60 18.15 -6.60
C PHE A 79 -1.68 19.62 -7.05
N THR A 80 -1.87 19.78 -8.36
CA THR A 80 -2.07 21.08 -9.00
C THR A 80 -3.38 21.72 -8.54
N LYS A 81 -3.53 23.03 -8.79
CA LYS A 81 -4.77 23.75 -8.45
C LYS A 81 -5.98 23.12 -9.12
N GLU A 82 -5.83 22.64 -10.34
CA GLU A 82 -6.86 21.98 -11.14
C GLU A 82 -7.26 20.64 -10.51
N VAL A 83 -6.29 19.85 -10.04
CA VAL A 83 -6.56 18.58 -9.36
C VAL A 83 -7.24 18.81 -8.01
N LEU A 84 -6.75 19.76 -7.21
CA LEU A 84 -7.37 20.10 -5.92
C LEU A 84 -8.79 20.66 -6.11
N ALA A 85 -9.04 21.45 -7.16
CA ALA A 85 -10.37 21.95 -7.49
C ALA A 85 -11.34 20.84 -7.89
N ALA A 86 -10.86 19.74 -8.48
CA ALA A 86 -11.68 18.57 -8.77
C ALA A 86 -11.94 17.70 -7.52
N ILE A 87 -10.95 17.57 -6.64
CA ILE A 87 -11.07 16.77 -5.40
C ILE A 87 -11.99 17.44 -4.38
N ARG A 88 -11.81 18.76 -4.16
CA ARG A 88 -12.48 19.53 -3.12
C ARG A 88 -14.00 19.31 -3.04
N PRO A 89 -14.80 19.51 -4.10
CA PRO A 89 -16.27 19.42 -3.98
C PRO A 89 -16.74 18.04 -3.53
N LEU A 90 -16.09 16.97 -3.99
CA LEU A 90 -16.44 15.61 -3.60
C LEU A 90 -15.97 15.30 -2.17
N LEU A 91 -14.77 15.75 -1.79
CA LEU A 91 -14.26 15.55 -0.43
C LEU A 91 -15.14 16.26 0.59
N VAL A 92 -15.53 17.51 0.33
CA VAL A 92 -16.46 18.27 1.19
C VAL A 92 -17.81 17.57 1.31
N HIS A 93 -18.36 17.11 0.18
CA HIS A 93 -19.64 16.40 0.15
C HIS A 93 -19.61 15.08 0.93
N VAL A 94 -18.50 14.33 0.84
CA VAL A 94 -18.32 13.09 1.59
C VAL A 94 -18.08 13.38 3.07
N ALA A 95 -17.20 14.33 3.41
CA ALA A 95 -16.90 14.72 4.79
C ALA A 95 -18.16 15.15 5.56
N ALA A 96 -19.03 15.95 4.92
CA ALA A 96 -20.30 16.37 5.51
C ALA A 96 -21.26 15.21 5.84
N ARG A 97 -21.14 14.06 5.15
CA ARG A 97 -21.93 12.84 5.47
C ARG A 97 -21.41 12.08 6.68
N HIS A 98 -20.21 12.41 7.14
CA HIS A 98 -19.59 11.87 8.35
C HIS A 98 -19.43 12.96 9.43
N ASP A 99 -20.28 14.00 9.39
CA ASP A 99 -20.32 15.10 10.36
C ASP A 99 -19.00 15.89 10.49
N LEU A 100 -18.19 15.94 9.42
CA LEU A 100 -16.97 16.74 9.33
C LEU A 100 -17.19 18.01 8.50
N LEU A 101 -16.75 19.17 9.02
CA LEU A 101 -16.83 20.46 8.34
C LEU A 101 -15.50 20.77 7.64
N VAL A 102 -15.45 20.57 6.32
CA VAL A 102 -14.27 20.84 5.50
C VAL A 102 -14.57 21.95 4.51
N ASP A 103 -13.74 23.00 4.51
CA ASP A 103 -13.90 24.11 3.59
C ASP A 103 -12.85 24.12 2.50
N ASN A 104 -11.58 23.97 2.86
CA ASN A 104 -10.47 23.95 1.92
C ASN A 104 -9.70 22.65 1.99
N VAL A 105 -9.10 22.30 0.83
CA VAL A 105 -8.26 21.12 0.69
C VAL A 105 -6.93 21.58 0.10
N SER A 106 -5.85 21.24 0.80
CA SER A 106 -4.48 21.45 0.35
C SER A 106 -3.70 20.13 0.37
N ALA A 107 -2.56 20.08 -0.31
CA ALA A 107 -1.65 18.95 -0.23
C ALA A 107 -0.31 19.40 0.34
N ILE A 108 0.15 18.75 1.40
CA ILE A 108 1.42 19.07 2.09
C ILE A 108 2.28 17.81 2.22
N PRO A 109 3.61 17.96 2.23
CA PRO A 109 4.50 16.81 2.34
C PRO A 109 4.39 16.12 3.70
N ALA A 110 4.35 14.80 3.68
CA ALA A 110 4.53 13.97 4.87
C ALA A 110 5.86 14.29 5.54
N LEU A 111 5.81 14.61 6.84
CA LEU A 111 7.00 14.88 7.63
C LEU A 111 7.73 13.58 7.95
N PRO A 112 9.06 13.53 7.81
CA PRO A 112 9.82 12.33 8.14
C PRO A 112 9.75 12.06 9.65
N ALA A 113 9.60 10.81 10.04
CA ALA A 113 9.74 10.42 11.43
C ALA A 113 11.19 10.62 11.90
N THR A 114 11.39 11.47 12.91
CA THR A 114 12.69 11.75 13.53
C THR A 114 12.78 11.16 14.93
N GLY A 115 13.91 10.53 15.26
CA GLY A 115 14.28 10.14 16.63
C GLY A 115 15.21 11.17 17.29
N ASP A 116 15.55 10.99 18.56
CA ASP A 116 16.43 11.90 19.31
C ASP A 116 17.85 11.99 18.70
N ASP A 117 18.28 10.94 18.00
CA ASP A 117 19.54 10.81 17.28
C ASP A 117 19.50 11.38 15.85
N TRP A 118 18.46 12.13 15.47
CA TRP A 118 18.22 12.55 14.08
C TRP A 118 19.42 13.23 13.41
N ARG A 119 20.25 13.96 14.18
CA ARG A 119 21.45 14.63 13.67
C ARG A 119 22.49 13.62 13.17
N GLN A 120 22.74 12.57 13.95
CA GLN A 120 23.68 11.51 13.58
C GLN A 120 23.13 10.69 12.41
N SER A 121 21.86 10.27 12.51
CA SER A 121 21.14 9.56 11.44
C SER A 121 21.13 10.33 10.12
N LEU A 122 20.99 11.66 10.15
CA LEU A 122 21.05 12.50 8.95
C LEU A 122 22.48 12.61 8.40
N GLN A 123 23.47 12.82 9.26
CA GLN A 123 24.88 12.88 8.85
C GLN A 123 25.35 11.59 8.19
N GLU A 124 24.99 10.43 8.73
CA GLU A 124 25.31 9.13 8.14
C GLU A 124 24.71 8.98 6.74
N LYS A 125 23.45 9.39 6.53
CA LYS A 125 22.81 9.37 5.21
C LYS A 125 23.49 10.29 4.20
N LEU A 126 23.91 11.48 4.64
CA LEU A 126 24.63 12.44 3.80
C LEU A 126 26.01 11.94 3.40
N ILE A 127 26.75 11.32 4.32
CA ILE A 127 28.08 10.74 4.08
C ILE A 127 27.97 9.52 3.15
N ASN A 128 27.01 8.64 3.40
CA ASN A 128 26.84 7.40 2.64
C ASN A 128 26.13 7.60 1.29
N LYS A 129 25.72 8.83 0.94
CA LYS A 129 24.91 9.17 -0.25
C LYS A 129 23.69 8.26 -0.40
N THR A 130 23.15 7.77 0.72
CA THR A 130 21.95 6.94 0.71
C THR A 130 20.79 7.85 0.32
N SER A 131 20.34 7.72 -0.93
CA SER A 131 19.15 8.45 -1.39
C SER A 131 17.97 8.10 -0.47
N PRO A 132 17.09 9.07 -0.14
CA PRO A 132 15.86 8.76 0.57
C PRO A 132 15.13 7.68 -0.22
N SER A 133 14.85 6.54 0.42
CA SER A 133 14.01 5.49 -0.15
C SER A 133 12.72 6.14 -0.62
N GLN A 134 12.35 5.98 -1.89
CA GLN A 134 11.15 6.57 -2.50
C GLN A 134 9.82 5.99 -1.95
N TYR A 135 9.90 5.24 -0.86
CA TYR A 135 8.82 4.46 -0.29
C TYR A 135 8.33 5.11 1.01
N PRO A 136 7.02 5.39 1.12
CA PRO A 136 6.37 5.64 2.39
C PRO A 136 6.70 4.51 3.36
N ARG A 137 7.18 4.86 4.55
CA ARG A 137 7.26 3.90 5.66
C ARG A 137 5.86 3.84 6.27
N PRO A 138 5.18 2.68 6.29
CA PRO A 138 4.00 2.55 7.14
C PRO A 138 4.41 2.82 8.59
N ARG A 139 3.71 3.74 9.26
CA ARG A 139 3.85 3.99 10.71
C ARG A 139 3.40 2.72 11.46
N ALA A 140 4.33 1.83 11.75
CA ALA A 140 4.14 0.76 12.74
C ALA A 140 5.45 0.54 13.50
N LYS A 141 5.64 1.30 14.60
CA LYS A 141 6.94 1.49 15.25
C LYS A 141 7.48 0.27 16.01
N GLU A 142 6.75 -0.84 16.13
CA GLU A 142 7.23 -2.02 16.87
C GLU A 142 7.06 -3.37 16.15
N ALA A 143 6.13 -3.51 15.19
CA ALA A 143 6.01 -4.73 14.37
C ALA A 143 6.96 -4.75 13.15
N ALA A 144 7.39 -3.57 12.67
CA ALA A 144 8.16 -3.42 11.43
C ALA A 144 9.57 -4.02 11.48
N ALA A 145 10.19 -4.14 12.67
CA ALA A 145 11.51 -4.75 12.80
C ALA A 145 11.50 -6.25 12.47
N THR A 146 10.42 -6.96 12.80
CA THR A 146 10.31 -8.41 12.57
C THR A 146 10.03 -8.73 11.11
N LEU A 147 9.38 -7.82 10.38
CA LEU A 147 9.02 -8.00 8.97
C LEU A 147 9.95 -7.26 7.98
N SER A 148 11.15 -6.88 8.41
CA SER A 148 12.13 -6.23 7.52
C SER A 148 13.35 -7.10 7.26
N ARG A 149 13.83 -7.13 6.00
CA ARG A 149 15.09 -7.80 5.58
C ARG A 149 15.81 -6.98 4.53
N ASP A 150 17.13 -6.85 4.67
CA ASP A 150 18.03 -6.15 3.73
C ASP A 150 17.57 -4.73 3.31
N GLY A 151 16.86 -4.03 4.19
CA GLY A 151 16.32 -2.69 3.92
C GLY A 151 14.95 -2.67 3.24
N PHE A 152 14.35 -3.83 2.96
CA PHE A 152 12.97 -3.99 2.51
C PHE A 152 12.05 -4.31 3.68
N THR A 153 10.81 -3.83 3.60
CA THR A 153 9.73 -4.13 4.56
C THR A 153 8.70 -5.00 3.85
N PHE A 154 8.30 -6.08 4.51
CA PHE A 154 7.34 -7.05 4.01
C PHE A 154 6.04 -6.95 4.81
N GLU A 155 4.95 -7.38 4.19
CA GLU A 155 3.61 -7.40 4.76
C GLU A 155 3.33 -8.73 5.50
N SER A 156 4.07 -9.79 5.16
CA SER A 156 3.90 -11.10 5.80
C SER A 156 5.21 -11.87 6.00
N ARG A 157 5.16 -12.85 6.92
CA ARG A 157 6.29 -13.79 7.15
C ARG A 157 6.51 -14.69 5.92
N GLN A 158 5.47 -15.02 5.19
CA GLN A 158 5.51 -15.84 3.99
C GLN A 158 6.28 -15.14 2.87
N GLN A 159 6.08 -13.83 2.68
CA GLN A 159 6.90 -13.04 1.77
C GLN A 159 8.39 -13.08 2.18
N ILE A 160 8.71 -12.99 3.47
CA ILE A 160 10.10 -13.12 3.95
C ILE A 160 10.68 -14.50 3.61
N LEU A 161 9.91 -15.57 3.77
CA LEU A 161 10.36 -16.92 3.40
C LEU A 161 10.66 -17.03 1.90
N VAL A 162 9.80 -16.47 1.05
CA VAL A 162 10.03 -16.45 -0.41
C VAL A 162 11.24 -15.60 -0.76
N TYR A 163 11.41 -14.44 -0.10
CA TYR A 163 12.58 -13.58 -0.31
C TYR A 163 13.90 -14.27 0.06
N GLU A 164 13.96 -14.93 1.21
CA GLU A 164 15.15 -15.68 1.62
C GLU A 164 15.39 -16.91 0.72
N ALA A 165 14.33 -17.58 0.26
CA ALA A 165 14.44 -18.65 -0.72
C ALA A 165 15.01 -18.17 -2.07
N LEU A 166 14.56 -17.01 -2.56
CA LEU A 166 15.11 -16.36 -3.76
C LEU A 166 16.59 -15.99 -3.58
N LYS A 167 16.97 -15.45 -2.42
CA LYS A 167 18.39 -15.16 -2.10
C LYS A 167 19.25 -16.42 -2.08
N ARG A 168 18.76 -17.51 -1.45
CA ARG A 168 19.45 -18.80 -1.46
C ARG A 168 19.60 -19.35 -2.87
N ALA A 169 18.55 -19.27 -3.69
CA ALA A 169 18.61 -19.65 -5.10
C ALA A 169 19.63 -18.80 -5.87
N GLN A 170 19.63 -17.48 -5.68
CA GLN A 170 20.60 -16.57 -6.29
C GLN A 170 22.05 -16.94 -5.93
N ALA A 171 22.32 -17.26 -4.66
CA ALA A 171 23.66 -17.64 -4.19
C ALA A 171 24.14 -19.00 -4.73
N GLN A 172 23.22 -19.88 -5.15
CA GLN A 172 23.54 -21.18 -5.74
C GLN A 172 23.79 -21.12 -7.25
N LEU A 173 23.53 -19.98 -7.90
CA LEU A 173 23.74 -19.85 -9.34
C LEU A 173 25.24 -19.77 -9.70
N PRO A 174 25.64 -20.27 -10.87
CA PRO A 174 26.99 -20.10 -11.40
C PRO A 174 27.37 -18.63 -11.54
N GLN A 175 28.67 -18.30 -11.48
CA GLN A 175 29.18 -16.92 -11.48
C GLN A 175 28.74 -16.07 -12.71
N ASN A 176 28.41 -16.71 -13.83
CA ASN A 176 27.95 -16.06 -15.07
C ASN A 176 26.42 -16.02 -15.21
N SER A 177 25.67 -16.41 -14.17
CA SER A 177 24.21 -16.42 -14.15
C SER A 177 23.72 -15.79 -12.84
N THR A 178 22.64 -15.03 -12.91
CA THR A 178 22.02 -14.48 -11.70
C THR A 178 20.54 -14.22 -11.92
N ILE A 179 19.87 -13.91 -10.83
CA ILE A 179 18.54 -13.31 -10.83
C ILE A 179 18.62 -11.93 -10.18
N ALA A 180 17.80 -10.99 -10.62
CA ALA A 180 17.53 -9.77 -9.85
C ALA A 180 16.16 -9.90 -9.18
N ILE A 181 16.09 -9.53 -7.90
CA ILE A 181 14.91 -9.67 -7.06
C ILE A 181 14.45 -8.26 -6.69
N PHE A 182 13.20 -7.94 -7.03
CA PHE A 182 12.56 -6.68 -6.71
C PHE A 182 11.37 -6.98 -5.80
N PRO A 183 11.52 -6.79 -4.47
CA PRO A 183 10.41 -6.92 -3.53
C PRO A 183 9.44 -5.75 -3.64
N LEU A 184 8.14 -6.04 -3.61
CA LEU A 184 7.03 -5.08 -3.62
C LEU A 184 7.17 -3.93 -4.62
N PRO A 185 7.55 -4.18 -5.90
CA PRO A 185 7.72 -3.11 -6.86
C PRO A 185 6.34 -2.59 -7.26
N ARG A 186 6.18 -1.27 -7.33
CA ARG A 186 4.99 -0.68 -7.96
C ARG A 186 5.20 -0.62 -9.47
N ALA A 187 4.29 -1.24 -10.21
CA ALA A 187 4.27 -1.26 -11.67
C ALA A 187 3.01 -0.57 -12.20
N ARG A 188 3.11 -0.04 -13.41
CA ARG A 188 1.96 0.38 -14.20
C ARG A 188 1.78 -0.58 -15.35
N VAL A 189 0.61 -1.19 -15.45
CA VAL A 189 0.25 -2.13 -16.52
C VAL A 189 -0.73 -1.47 -17.51
N GLY A 190 -0.91 -2.10 -18.68
CA GLY A 190 -1.78 -1.57 -19.73
C GLY A 190 -3.19 -1.24 -19.23
N GLY A 191 -3.80 -0.17 -19.77
CA GLY A 191 -5.12 0.32 -19.31
C GLY A 191 -5.06 1.38 -18.21
N GLY A 192 -3.87 1.74 -17.73
CA GLY A 192 -3.68 2.83 -16.77
C GLY A 192 -3.68 2.40 -15.30
N SER A 193 -3.94 1.13 -15.02
CA SER A 193 -3.95 0.56 -13.67
C SER A 193 -2.54 0.45 -13.08
N THR A 194 -2.43 0.76 -11.80
CA THR A 194 -1.25 0.48 -10.97
C THR A 194 -1.41 -0.90 -10.34
N TRP A 195 -0.34 -1.68 -10.32
CA TRP A 195 -0.29 -3.01 -9.72
C TRP A 195 1.01 -3.16 -8.94
N ALA A 196 0.94 -3.77 -7.77
CA ALA A 196 2.09 -4.03 -6.91
C ALA A 196 2.16 -5.54 -6.63
N PRO A 197 2.91 -6.32 -7.42
CA PRO A 197 3.17 -7.70 -7.07
C PRO A 197 4.06 -7.81 -5.83
N ASP A 198 4.04 -8.96 -5.15
CA ASP A 198 4.92 -9.19 -4.01
C ASP A 198 6.39 -9.28 -4.42
N PHE A 199 6.66 -9.93 -5.55
CA PHE A 199 8.01 -10.00 -6.14
C PHE A 199 7.96 -9.89 -7.65
N LEU A 200 8.86 -9.08 -8.20
CA LEU A 200 9.27 -9.19 -9.59
C LEU A 200 10.69 -9.77 -9.62
N VAL A 201 10.88 -10.80 -10.43
CA VAL A 201 12.16 -11.49 -10.58
C VAL A 201 12.58 -11.43 -12.03
N THR A 202 13.82 -11.01 -12.28
CA THR A 202 14.42 -11.12 -13.62
C THR A 202 15.45 -12.24 -13.63
N ALA A 203 15.42 -13.07 -14.66
CA ALA A 203 16.33 -14.20 -14.81
C ALA A 203 16.59 -14.46 -16.31
N SER A 204 17.85 -14.53 -16.73
CA SER A 204 18.22 -14.86 -18.13
C SER A 204 17.48 -14.02 -19.20
N GLY A 205 17.30 -12.72 -18.94
CA GLY A 205 16.60 -11.80 -19.86
C GLY A 205 15.07 -11.89 -19.84
N ARG A 206 14.49 -12.62 -18.88
CA ARG A 206 13.05 -12.78 -18.71
C ARG A 206 12.57 -12.21 -17.40
N VAL A 207 11.29 -11.87 -17.35
CA VAL A 207 10.63 -11.30 -16.16
C VAL A 207 9.53 -12.25 -15.71
N GLY A 208 9.55 -12.61 -14.43
CA GLY A 208 8.48 -13.34 -13.77
C GLY A 208 8.00 -12.61 -12.53
N VAL A 209 6.80 -12.93 -12.09
CA VAL A 209 6.19 -12.37 -10.88
C VAL A 209 5.76 -13.48 -9.95
N ILE A 210 5.93 -13.25 -8.65
CA ILE A 210 5.37 -14.09 -7.59
C ILE A 210 4.40 -13.23 -6.77
N GLU A 211 3.18 -13.73 -6.57
CA GLU A 211 2.24 -13.21 -5.59
C GLU A 211 2.05 -14.24 -4.46
N VAL A 212 2.09 -13.78 -3.21
CA VAL A 212 1.97 -14.56 -1.98
C VAL A 212 0.72 -14.07 -1.26
N GLY A 213 -0.38 -14.83 -1.34
CA GLY A 213 -1.67 -14.36 -0.83
C GLY A 213 -2.66 -15.47 -0.46
N GLU A 214 -3.71 -15.10 0.25
CA GLU A 214 -4.80 -16.02 0.59
C GLU A 214 -5.60 -16.46 -0.65
N PRO A 215 -6.28 -17.63 -0.61
CA PRO A 215 -7.17 -18.04 -1.68
C PRO A 215 -8.29 -17.01 -1.85
N ARG A 216 -8.29 -16.29 -2.97
CA ARG A 216 -9.35 -15.32 -3.27
C ARG A 216 -10.66 -16.05 -3.58
N HIS A 217 -11.76 -15.58 -3.00
CA HIS A 217 -13.11 -16.06 -3.33
C HIS A 217 -13.40 -15.90 -4.84
N HIS A 218 -14.28 -16.77 -5.38
CA HIS A 218 -14.59 -16.92 -6.82
C HIS A 218 -14.87 -15.61 -7.59
N GLU A 219 -15.25 -14.54 -6.89
CA GLU A 219 -15.62 -13.24 -7.46
C GLU A 219 -14.45 -12.49 -8.12
N HIS A 220 -13.19 -12.83 -7.83
CA HIS A 220 -12.01 -12.13 -8.36
C HIS A 220 -11.32 -12.84 -9.55
N PHE A 221 -11.77 -14.03 -9.94
CA PHE A 221 -11.09 -14.83 -10.96
C PHE A 221 -11.02 -14.13 -12.32
N ALA A 222 -12.09 -13.44 -12.72
CA ALA A 222 -12.12 -12.69 -13.98
C ALA A 222 -11.19 -11.45 -13.96
N ALA A 223 -11.08 -10.79 -12.81
CA ALA A 223 -10.18 -9.65 -12.62
C ALA A 223 -8.71 -10.11 -12.64
N ASP A 224 -8.39 -11.20 -11.95
CA ASP A 224 -7.04 -11.79 -11.93
C ASP A 224 -6.65 -12.30 -13.32
N ALA A 225 -7.56 -12.97 -14.05
CA ALA A 225 -7.30 -13.40 -15.43
C ALA A 225 -7.08 -12.24 -16.39
N SER A 226 -7.78 -11.11 -16.17
CA SER A 226 -7.60 -9.89 -16.96
C SER A 226 -6.26 -9.23 -16.65
N LEU A 227 -5.87 -9.14 -15.37
CA LEU A 227 -4.56 -8.66 -14.94
C LEU A 227 -3.44 -9.54 -15.49
N ASP A 228 -3.56 -10.86 -15.39
CA ASP A 228 -2.61 -11.82 -15.94
C ASP A 228 -2.41 -11.61 -17.44
N ARG A 229 -3.50 -11.39 -18.19
CA ARG A 229 -3.42 -11.09 -19.62
C ARG A 229 -2.70 -9.78 -19.86
N LEU A 230 -2.99 -8.72 -19.10
CA LEU A 230 -2.30 -7.43 -19.22
C LEU A 230 -0.81 -7.55 -18.92
N CYS A 231 -0.45 -8.31 -17.88
CA CYS A 231 0.92 -8.56 -17.47
C CYS A 231 1.70 -9.33 -18.55
N ARG A 232 1.11 -10.40 -19.10
CA ARG A 232 1.71 -11.15 -20.22
C ARG A 232 1.87 -10.31 -21.47
N ASN A 233 0.85 -9.51 -21.83
CA ASN A 233 0.94 -8.55 -22.93
C ASN A 233 2.03 -7.49 -22.71
N SER A 234 2.40 -7.22 -21.47
CA SER A 234 3.45 -6.27 -21.09
C SER A 234 4.84 -6.91 -20.99
N GLY A 235 4.99 -8.21 -21.31
CA GLY A 235 6.27 -8.91 -21.32
C GLY A 235 6.61 -9.70 -20.05
N ILE A 236 5.68 -9.84 -19.11
CA ILE A 236 5.86 -10.74 -17.95
C ILE A 236 5.60 -12.17 -18.42
N ALA A 237 6.66 -12.98 -18.45
CA ALA A 237 6.63 -14.32 -19.02
C ALA A 237 5.91 -15.34 -18.13
N HIS A 238 6.03 -15.18 -16.80
CA HIS A 238 5.45 -16.11 -15.84
C HIS A 238 4.90 -15.39 -14.61
N ILE A 239 3.75 -15.85 -14.12
CA ILE A 239 3.10 -15.36 -12.89
C ILE A 239 2.80 -16.58 -12.04
N GLU A 240 3.36 -16.62 -10.84
CA GLU A 240 3.12 -17.69 -9.87
C GLU A 240 2.36 -17.11 -8.66
N ARG A 241 1.27 -17.76 -8.28
CA ARG A 241 0.51 -17.40 -7.08
C ARG A 241 0.70 -18.48 -6.04
N ILE A 242 1.38 -18.15 -4.95
CA ILE A 242 1.64 -19.04 -3.83
C ILE A 242 0.58 -18.76 -2.76
N LEU A 243 -0.18 -19.79 -2.41
CA LEU A 243 -1.18 -19.69 -1.35
C LEU A 243 -0.51 -19.58 0.02
N VAL A 244 -1.05 -18.70 0.86
CA VAL A 244 -0.48 -18.34 2.19
C VAL A 244 -0.53 -19.48 3.23
N GLU A 245 -1.26 -20.57 2.99
CA GLU A 245 -1.45 -21.64 3.97
C GLU A 245 -0.12 -22.30 4.39
N GLY A 246 0.44 -21.82 5.50
CA GLY A 246 1.35 -22.53 6.40
C GLY A 246 2.67 -23.03 5.81
N PHE A 247 3.10 -22.60 4.61
CA PHE A 247 4.28 -23.22 3.99
C PHE A 247 5.57 -22.91 4.75
N SER A 248 6.37 -23.96 4.92
CA SER A 248 7.68 -23.98 5.55
C SER A 248 8.77 -23.37 4.68
N ALA A 249 9.95 -23.14 5.26
CA ALA A 249 11.10 -22.61 4.52
C ALA A 249 11.58 -23.56 3.40
N ASP A 250 11.42 -24.88 3.58
CA ASP A 250 11.81 -25.88 2.59
C ASP A 250 10.82 -25.93 1.42
N GLU A 251 9.53 -25.75 1.72
CA GLU A 251 8.48 -25.59 0.70
C GLU A 251 8.68 -24.31 -0.10
N ALA A 252 9.07 -23.21 0.56
CA ALA A 252 9.44 -21.97 -0.13
C ALA A 252 10.59 -22.19 -1.12
N ASP A 253 11.64 -22.93 -0.74
CA ASP A 253 12.76 -23.27 -1.63
C ASP A 253 12.33 -24.16 -2.80
N ALA A 254 11.41 -25.09 -2.59
CA ALA A 254 10.86 -25.93 -3.66
C ALA A 254 10.04 -25.09 -4.67
N LEU A 255 9.17 -24.21 -4.17
CA LEU A 255 8.34 -23.32 -4.97
C LEU A 255 9.18 -22.35 -5.79
N VAL A 256 10.19 -21.72 -5.18
CA VAL A 256 11.09 -20.80 -5.88
C VAL A 256 11.88 -21.53 -6.98
N ARG A 257 12.38 -22.75 -6.72
CA ARG A 257 13.06 -23.54 -7.76
C ARG A 257 12.13 -23.88 -8.92
N GLN A 258 10.89 -24.24 -8.63
CA GLN A 258 9.89 -24.51 -9.65
C GLN A 258 9.56 -23.25 -10.48
N PHE A 259 9.37 -22.11 -9.80
CA PHE A 259 9.14 -20.82 -10.43
C PHE A 259 10.28 -20.44 -11.39
N LEU A 260 11.53 -20.53 -10.95
CA LEU A 260 12.70 -20.21 -11.77
C LEU A 260 12.84 -21.15 -12.98
N THR A 261 12.53 -22.43 -12.80
CA THR A 261 12.51 -23.42 -13.89
C THR A 261 11.47 -23.03 -14.94
N ARG A 262 10.23 -22.76 -14.52
CA ARG A 262 9.14 -22.35 -15.43
C ARG A 262 9.45 -21.04 -16.15
N LEU A 263 10.00 -20.06 -15.44
CA LEU A 263 10.41 -18.78 -16.03
C LEU A 263 11.44 -19.00 -17.16
N HIS A 264 12.32 -19.99 -17.01
CA HIS A 264 13.28 -20.37 -18.06
C HIS A 264 12.64 -21.15 -19.21
N GLU A 265 11.54 -21.85 -18.99
CA GLU A 265 10.84 -22.64 -20.02
C GLU A 265 9.88 -21.82 -20.89
N HIS A 266 9.29 -20.75 -20.36
CA HIS A 266 8.33 -19.89 -21.08
C HIS A 266 8.94 -19.13 -22.27
N ARG A 267 8.88 -19.73 -23.47
CA ARG A 267 9.29 -19.14 -24.76
C ARG A 267 8.22 -18.23 -25.36
#